data_AF-A0A5S9PM53-F1
#
_entry.id   AF-A0A5S9PM53-F1
#
_cell.length_a   1.000
_cell.length_b   1.000
_cell.length_c   1.000
_cell.angle_alpha   90.00
_cell.angle_beta   90.00
_cell.angle_gamma   90.00
#
_symmetry.space_group_name_H-M   'P 1'
#
loop_
_entity.id
_entity.type
_entity.pdbx_description
1 polymer ?
#
loop_
_entity_poly.entity_id
_entity_poly.type
_entity_poly.pdbx_seq_one_letter_code
_entity_poly.pdbx_strand_id
1 'polypeptide(L)'
;MKKSVFLLASLMLCLISGTVFAECAARAVYRAPEIPKLNETSFEQVVKLGQDVRDYMDDADRRLEKCGNKASPLSHNLAIGRMERVAKAYNELAVFYNQTNLAAN
;
A
#
# COMPACT_ATOMS: atom_id res chain seq x y z
N MET A 1 -28.03 -10.24 38.77
CA MET A 1 -27.52 -10.79 37.49
C MET A 1 -27.80 -9.92 36.25
N LYS A 2 -28.88 -9.12 36.18
CA LYS A 2 -29.18 -8.28 34.98
C LYS A 2 -28.20 -7.12 34.70
N LYS A 3 -27.53 -6.56 35.72
CA LYS A 3 -26.63 -5.39 35.56
C LYS A 3 -25.29 -5.73 34.89
N SER A 4 -24.79 -6.95 35.06
CA SER A 4 -23.49 -7.38 34.51
C SER A 4 -23.54 -7.62 32.99
N VAL A 5 -24.69 -8.00 32.45
CA VAL A 5 -24.89 -8.23 31.01
C VAL A 5 -24.85 -6.92 30.21
N PHE A 6 -25.37 -5.83 30.79
CA PHE A 6 -25.35 -4.51 30.15
C PHE A 6 -23.92 -3.93 30.07
N LEU A 7 -23.10 -4.13 31.10
CA LEU A 7 -21.71 -3.66 31.11
C LEU A 7 -20.83 -4.38 30.08
N LEU A 8 -20.99 -5.70 29.92
CA LEU A 8 -20.27 -6.47 28.90
C LEU A 8 -20.69 -6.08 27.47
N ALA A 9 -21.98 -5.81 27.24
CA ALA A 9 -22.46 -5.40 25.93
C ALA A 9 -21.91 -4.03 25.50
N SER A 10 -21.82 -3.06 26.42
CA SER A 10 -21.22 -1.75 26.14
C SER A 10 -19.70 -1.82 25.91
N LEU A 11 -18.99 -2.70 26.62
CA LEU A 11 -17.55 -2.88 26.42
C LEU A 11 -17.24 -3.50 25.05
N MET A 12 -18.06 -4.46 24.59
CA MET A 12 -17.94 -5.06 23.26
C MET A 12 -18.21 -4.05 22.14
N LEU A 13 -19.18 -3.15 22.29
CA LEU A 13 -19.44 -2.11 21.29
C LEU A 13 -18.27 -1.12 21.11
N CYS A 14 -17.55 -0.81 22.18
CA CYS A 14 -16.37 0.07 22.12
C CYS A 14 -15.16 -0.57 21.42
N LEU A 15 -15.09 -1.89 21.33
CA LEU A 15 -13.98 -2.59 20.66
C LEU A 15 -14.15 -2.67 19.14
N ILE A 16 -15.39 -2.58 18.63
CA ILE A 16 -15.69 -2.69 17.19
C ILE A 16 -15.34 -1.38 16.46
N SER A 17 -15.37 -0.24 17.14
CA SER A 17 -15.09 1.06 16.51
C SER A 17 -13.60 1.30 16.23
N GLY A 18 -12.67 0.63 16.91
CA GLY A 18 -11.22 0.82 16.72
C GLY A 18 -10.62 0.08 15.52
N THR A 19 -11.20 -1.06 15.12
CA THR A 19 -10.63 -1.94 14.07
C THR A 19 -10.90 -1.42 12.66
N VAL A 20 -12.07 -0.81 12.43
CA VAL A 20 -12.50 -0.27 11.12
C VAL A 20 -11.54 0.82 10.60
N PHE A 21 -10.85 1.50 11.52
CA PHE A 21 -9.97 2.64 11.23
C PHE A 21 -8.56 2.23 10.80
N ALA A 22 -7.95 1.23 11.46
CA ALA A 22 -6.69 0.65 11.03
C ALA A 22 -6.82 -0.07 9.68
N GLU A 23 -7.99 -0.66 9.41
CA GLU A 23 -8.29 -1.34 8.14
C GLU A 23 -8.31 -0.39 6.94
N CYS A 24 -8.73 0.87 7.11
CA CYS A 24 -8.85 1.80 5.98
C CYS A 24 -7.51 2.04 5.28
N ALA A 25 -6.47 2.42 6.05
CA ALA A 25 -5.15 2.69 5.50
C ALA A 25 -4.50 1.45 4.90
N ALA A 26 -4.63 0.29 5.56
CA ALA A 26 -4.13 -0.98 5.02
C ALA A 26 -4.81 -1.36 3.70
N ARG A 27 -6.12 -1.10 3.57
CA ARG A 27 -6.91 -1.38 2.37
C ARG A 27 -6.63 -0.40 1.24
N ALA A 28 -6.19 0.82 1.54
CA ALA A 28 -5.76 1.80 0.54
C ALA A 28 -4.59 1.27 -0.30
N VAL A 29 -3.67 0.51 0.32
CA VAL A 29 -2.42 0.03 -0.29
C VAL A 29 -2.42 -1.48 -0.63
N TYR A 30 -3.56 -2.15 -0.54
CA TYR A 30 -3.64 -3.61 -0.70
C TYR A 30 -3.30 -4.11 -2.11
N ARG A 31 -3.60 -3.33 -3.16
CA ARG A 31 -3.49 -3.74 -4.58
C ARG A 31 -2.16 -3.36 -5.23
N ALA A 32 -1.06 -3.56 -4.51
CA ALA A 32 0.26 -3.32 -5.08
C ALA A 32 0.49 -4.27 -6.29
N PRO A 33 1.04 -3.76 -7.40
CA PRO A 33 1.44 -4.61 -8.52
C PRO A 33 2.58 -5.54 -8.09
N GLU A 34 2.68 -6.68 -8.74
CA GLU A 34 3.81 -7.58 -8.55
C GLU A 34 5.07 -6.94 -9.13
N ILE A 35 6.14 -6.89 -8.33
CA ILE A 35 7.44 -6.42 -8.79
C ILE A 35 8.32 -7.65 -9.04
N PRO A 36 8.59 -8.01 -10.31
CA PRO A 36 9.40 -9.17 -10.64
C PRO A 36 10.85 -8.95 -10.22
N LYS A 37 11.59 -10.04 -10.01
CA LYS A 37 13.03 -9.95 -9.77
C LYS A 37 13.77 -9.58 -11.06
N LEU A 38 14.97 -9.02 -10.91
CA LEU A 38 15.84 -8.60 -12.02
C LEU A 38 16.08 -9.71 -13.06
N ASN A 39 16.24 -10.96 -12.62
CA ASN A 39 16.51 -12.12 -13.48
C ASN A 39 15.24 -12.73 -14.12
N GLU A 40 14.05 -12.23 -13.77
CA GLU A 40 12.75 -12.78 -14.16
C GLU A 40 11.96 -11.79 -15.03
N THR A 41 12.58 -10.68 -15.45
CA THR A 41 11.91 -9.62 -16.22
C THR A 41 12.70 -9.25 -17.48
N SER A 42 12.07 -8.50 -18.36
CA SER A 42 12.65 -7.93 -19.58
C SER A 42 12.44 -6.42 -19.62
N PHE A 43 13.19 -5.73 -20.48
CA PHE A 43 13.05 -4.27 -20.61
C PHE A 43 11.61 -3.85 -20.95
N GLU A 44 10.96 -4.53 -21.89
CA GLU A 44 9.58 -4.24 -22.29
C GLU A 44 8.61 -4.43 -21.11
N GLN A 45 8.79 -5.48 -20.32
CA GLN A 45 7.99 -5.71 -19.11
C GLN A 45 8.21 -4.62 -18.07
N VAL A 46 9.44 -4.10 -17.91
CA VAL A 46 9.72 -2.98 -16.99
C VAL A 46 9.05 -1.69 -17.46
N VAL A 47 9.05 -1.40 -18.76
CA VAL A 47 8.34 -0.23 -19.31
C VAL A 47 6.83 -0.31 -19.02
N LYS A 48 6.23 -1.49 -19.23
CA LYS A 48 4.81 -1.72 -18.94
C LYS A 48 4.52 -1.62 -17.43
N LEU A 49 5.36 -2.24 -16.60
CA LEU A 49 5.26 -2.20 -15.14
C LEU A 49 5.27 -0.75 -14.62
N GLY A 50 5.98 0.15 -15.29
CA GLY A 50 5.98 1.56 -14.94
C GLY A 50 4.59 2.21 -14.96
N GLN A 51 3.70 1.79 -15.88
CA GLN A 51 2.32 2.28 -15.88
C GLN A 51 1.54 1.70 -14.70
N ASP A 52 1.65 0.38 -14.47
CA ASP A 52 0.95 -0.29 -13.37
C ASP A 52 1.35 0.27 -11.99
N VAL A 53 2.63 0.61 -11.82
CA VAL A 53 3.15 1.25 -10.60
C VAL A 53 2.57 2.66 -10.45
N ARG A 54 2.53 3.48 -11.51
CA ARG A 54 1.92 4.82 -11.46
C ARG A 54 0.43 4.75 -11.09
N ASP A 55 -0.31 3.90 -11.77
CA ASP A 55 -1.75 3.73 -11.54
C ASP A 55 -2.02 3.26 -10.10
N TYR A 56 -1.17 2.38 -9.57
CA TYR A 56 -1.22 1.96 -8.17
C TYR A 56 -0.95 3.12 -7.21
N MET A 57 0.08 3.95 -7.45
CA MET A 57 0.38 5.09 -6.57
C MET A 57 -0.79 6.06 -6.53
N ASP A 58 -1.35 6.41 -7.69
CA ASP A 58 -2.47 7.34 -7.80
C ASP A 58 -3.75 6.80 -7.14
N ASP A 59 -4.03 5.49 -7.27
CA ASP A 59 -5.16 4.86 -6.60
C ASP A 59 -4.95 4.72 -5.09
N ALA A 60 -3.75 4.34 -4.66
CA ALA A 60 -3.41 4.20 -3.25
C ALA A 60 -3.46 5.55 -2.52
N ASP A 61 -2.89 6.60 -3.12
CA ASP A 61 -2.89 7.96 -2.57
C ASP A 61 -4.31 8.49 -2.41
N ARG A 62 -5.11 8.46 -3.49
CA ARG A 62 -6.53 8.84 -3.47
C ARG A 62 -7.34 8.07 -2.43
N ARG A 63 -7.07 6.78 -2.22
CA ARG A 63 -7.77 5.97 -1.21
C ARG A 63 -7.32 6.32 0.20
N LEU A 64 -6.04 6.62 0.39
CA LEU A 64 -5.48 7.02 1.67
C LEU A 64 -6.00 8.40 2.09
N GLU A 65 -6.11 9.35 1.14
CA GLU A 65 -6.78 10.64 1.35
C GLU A 65 -8.23 10.47 1.78
N LYS A 66 -8.98 9.53 1.15
CA LYS A 66 -10.36 9.21 1.54
C LYS A 66 -10.49 8.63 2.94
N CYS A 67 -9.43 8.03 3.48
CA CYS A 67 -9.41 7.66 4.89
C CYS A 67 -9.39 8.92 5.78
N GLY A 68 -8.70 9.99 5.37
CA GLY A 68 -8.61 11.23 6.14
C GLY A 68 -8.18 10.97 7.58
N ASN A 69 -8.83 11.64 8.54
CA ASN A 69 -8.56 11.48 9.98
C ASN A 69 -8.99 10.11 10.56
N LYS A 70 -9.57 9.24 9.74
CA LYS A 70 -9.96 7.88 10.16
C LYS A 70 -8.76 6.94 10.24
N ALA A 71 -7.65 7.24 9.55
CA ALA A 71 -6.42 6.50 9.73
C ALA A 71 -5.64 7.09 10.91
N SER A 72 -5.16 6.24 11.82
CA SER A 72 -4.18 6.70 12.81
C SER A 72 -2.90 7.18 12.11
N PRO A 73 -2.13 8.13 12.69
CA PRO A 73 -0.85 8.55 12.11
C PRO A 73 0.10 7.37 11.84
N LEU A 74 0.12 6.37 12.72
CA LEU A 74 0.90 5.15 12.54
C LEU A 74 0.44 4.37 11.31
N SER A 75 -0.86 4.12 11.17
CA SER A 75 -1.42 3.36 10.04
C SER A 75 -1.22 4.09 8.71
N HIS A 76 -1.33 5.43 8.71
CA HIS A 76 -1.05 6.26 7.56
C HIS A 76 0.42 6.15 7.13
N ASN A 77 1.35 6.30 8.08
CA ASN A 77 2.79 6.16 7.80
C ASN A 77 3.16 4.75 7.31
N LEU A 78 2.53 3.70 7.83
CA LEU A 78 2.73 2.33 7.34
C LEU A 78 2.25 2.15 5.89
N ALA A 79 1.16 2.82 5.50
CA ALA A 79 0.65 2.81 4.13
C ALA A 79 1.63 3.54 3.19
N ILE A 80 2.09 4.75 3.56
CA ILE A 80 3.12 5.48 2.82
C ILE A 80 4.39 4.64 2.66
N GLY A 81 4.90 4.06 3.75
CA GLY A 81 6.09 3.21 3.69
C GLY A 81 5.92 1.97 2.80
N ARG A 82 4.69 1.47 2.63
CA ARG A 82 4.40 0.39 1.66
C ARG A 82 4.48 0.90 0.22
N MET A 83 3.91 2.07 -0.07
CA MET A 83 4.01 2.70 -1.39
C MET A 83 5.47 2.96 -1.75
N GLU A 84 6.26 3.52 -0.82
CA GLU A 84 7.69 3.77 -1.02
C GLU A 84 8.47 2.49 -1.36
N ARG A 85 8.18 1.36 -0.71
CA ARG A 85 8.84 0.09 -1.02
C ARG A 85 8.55 -0.38 -2.45
N VAL A 86 7.31 -0.22 -2.92
CA VAL A 86 6.93 -0.57 -4.30
C VAL A 86 7.67 0.35 -5.29
N ALA A 87 7.66 1.66 -5.05
CA ALA A 87 8.35 2.63 -5.88
C ALA A 87 9.87 2.35 -5.95
N LYS A 88 10.49 2.06 -4.80
CA LYS A 88 11.92 1.73 -4.72
C LYS A 88 12.26 0.49 -5.53
N ALA A 89 11.50 -0.59 -5.37
CA ALA A 89 11.72 -1.84 -6.09
C ALA A 89 11.58 -1.66 -7.61
N TYR A 90 10.58 -0.90 -8.06
CA TYR A 90 10.46 -0.53 -9.48
C TYR A 90 11.65 0.31 -9.97
N ASN A 91 12.06 1.32 -9.20
CA ASN A 91 13.17 2.19 -9.58
C ASN A 91 14.50 1.42 -9.73
N GLU A 92 14.74 0.41 -8.89
CA GLU A 92 15.89 -0.48 -9.01
C GLU A 92 15.90 -1.23 -10.37
N LEU A 93 14.74 -1.76 -10.80
CA LEU A 93 14.58 -2.37 -12.12
C LEU A 93 14.82 -1.34 -13.23
N ALA A 94 14.17 -0.17 -13.15
CA ALA A 94 14.26 0.86 -14.17
C ALA A 94 15.71 1.36 -14.36
N VAL A 95 16.45 1.57 -13.28
CA VAL A 95 17.86 1.96 -13.32
C VAL A 95 18.71 0.88 -13.98
N PHE A 96 18.55 -0.38 -13.57
CA PHE A 96 19.31 -1.50 -14.12
C PHE A 96 19.15 -1.60 -15.64
N TYR A 97 17.91 -1.59 -16.15
CA TYR A 97 17.69 -1.72 -17.58
C TYR A 97 18.05 -0.45 -18.37
N ASN A 98 17.91 0.75 -17.79
CA ASN A 98 18.36 1.97 -18.45
C ASN A 98 19.88 1.98 -18.64
N GLN A 99 20.64 1.59 -17.61
CA GLN A 99 22.10 1.45 -17.70
C GLN A 99 22.52 0.38 -18.70
N THR A 100 21.82 -0.76 -18.72
CA THR A 100 22.11 -1.85 -19.66
C THR A 100 21.85 -1.43 -21.11
N ASN A 101 20.76 -0.71 -21.37
CA ASN A 101 20.46 -0.19 -22.71
C ASN A 101 21.50 0.85 -23.19
N LEU A 102 21.97 1.72 -22.30
CA LEU A 102 23.01 2.70 -22.64
C LEU A 102 24.37 2.05 -22.90
N ALA A 103 24.69 0.93 -22.25
CA ALA A 103 25.93 0.20 -22.49
C ALA A 103 25.90 -0.67 -23.75
N ALA A 104 24.71 -1.00 -24.27
CA ALA A 104 24.52 -1.80 -25.47
C ALA A 104 24.42 -0.97 -26.77
N ASN A 105 24.31 0.36 -26.66
CA ASN A 105 24.32 1.31 -27.77
C ASN A 105 25.64 2.10 -27.82
#